data_AF-A0A7C4XVI1-F1
#
_entry.id   AF-A0A7C4XVI1-F1
#
_cell.length_a   1.000
_cell.length_b   1.000
_cell.length_c   1.000
_cell.angle_alpha   90.00
_cell.angle_beta   90.00
_cell.angle_gamma   90.00
#
_symmetry.space_group_name_H-M   'P 1'
#
loop_
_entity.id
_entity.type
_entity.pdbx_description
1 polymer ?
#
loop_
_entity_poly.entity_id
_entity_poly.type
_entity_poly.pdbx_seq_one_letter_code
_entity_poly.pdbx_strand_id
1 'polypeptide(L)'
;MGGRRRRRKVIRKVVRKPPKVFRCPSCDTISVTVSIDDDEVVILCSNCGLVLRMGRMKNYELVHYYNVFIDRYYSGELSVKGEEVEGREVSQ
;
A
#
# COMPACT_ATOMS: atom_id res chain seq x y z
N MET A 1 -46.40 -32.07 19.39
CA MET A 1 -45.88 -30.86 18.71
C MET A 1 -44.40 -30.72 19.03
N GLY A 2 -43.51 -30.82 18.05
CA GLY A 2 -42.06 -30.80 18.31
C GLY A 2 -41.25 -30.75 17.03
N GLY A 3 -41.36 -29.65 16.28
CA GLY A 3 -40.59 -29.44 15.06
C GLY A 3 -39.11 -29.20 15.38
N ARG A 4 -38.23 -30.03 14.79
CA ARG A 4 -36.77 -29.91 14.90
C ARG A 4 -36.32 -28.53 14.40
N ARG A 5 -35.87 -27.64 15.30
CA ARG A 5 -35.32 -26.33 14.91
C ARG A 5 -34.11 -26.55 14.00
N ARG A 6 -34.25 -26.23 12.71
CA ARG A 6 -33.12 -26.18 11.77
C ARG A 6 -32.11 -25.16 12.29
N ARG A 7 -30.91 -25.64 12.66
CA ARG A 7 -29.81 -24.79 13.12
C ARG A 7 -29.42 -23.86 11.96
N ARG A 8 -29.49 -22.55 12.17
CA ARG A 8 -29.10 -21.55 11.17
C ARG A 8 -27.63 -21.75 10.81
N LYS A 9 -27.34 -21.95 9.52
CA LYS A 9 -25.96 -22.02 9.03
C LYS A 9 -25.36 -20.61 9.14
N VAL A 10 -24.39 -20.44 10.03
CA VAL A 10 -23.65 -19.17 10.16
C VAL A 10 -22.76 -19.04 8.94
N ILE A 11 -23.19 -18.23 7.97
CA ILE A 11 -22.37 -17.89 6.81
C ILE A 11 -21.33 -16.88 7.29
N ARG A 12 -20.06 -17.31 7.35
CA ARG A 12 -18.94 -16.41 7.66
C ARG A 12 -18.75 -15.46 6.48
N LYS A 13 -18.87 -14.16 6.72
CA LYS A 13 -18.54 -13.14 5.71
C LYS A 13 -17.03 -13.16 5.50
N VAL A 14 -16.58 -13.33 4.26
CA VAL A 14 -15.16 -13.19 3.91
C VAL A 14 -14.84 -11.69 3.88
N VAL A 15 -13.98 -11.24 4.79
CA VAL A 15 -13.44 -9.88 4.76
C VAL A 15 -12.40 -9.82 3.65
N ARG A 16 -12.65 -9.01 2.62
CA ARG A 16 -11.69 -8.80 1.53
C ARG A 16 -10.54 -7.97 2.07
N LYS A 17 -9.30 -8.43 1.83
CA LYS A 17 -8.09 -7.70 2.18
C LYS A 17 -7.72 -6.77 1.01
N PRO A 18 -7.13 -5.60 1.28
CA PRO A 18 -6.60 -4.75 0.22
C PRO A 18 -5.52 -5.51 -0.59
N PRO A 19 -5.37 -5.18 -1.88
CA PRO A 19 -4.35 -5.78 -2.73
C PRO A 19 -2.95 -5.45 -2.22
N LYS A 20 -2.01 -6.37 -2.45
CA LYS A 20 -0.60 -6.22 -2.06
C LYS A 20 0.29 -5.70 -3.20
N VAL A 21 -0.23 -5.71 -4.43
CA VAL A 21 0.52 -5.38 -5.65
C VAL A 21 -0.22 -4.27 -6.38
N PHE A 22 0.51 -3.23 -6.78
CA PHE A 22 -0.06 -2.02 -7.38
C PHE A 22 0.49 -1.77 -8.78
N ARG A 23 -0.20 -0.91 -9.55
CA ARG A 23 0.23 -0.48 -10.89
C ARG A 23 1.33 0.58 -10.79
N CYS A 24 2.32 0.54 -11.67
CA CYS A 24 3.31 1.60 -11.73
C CYS A 24 2.82 2.76 -12.60
N PRO A 25 2.96 4.03 -12.18
CA PRO A 25 2.60 5.19 -13.01
C PRO A 25 3.56 5.39 -14.20
N SER A 26 4.76 4.83 -14.17
CA SER A 26 5.77 4.99 -15.22
C SER A 26 5.67 3.93 -16.33
N CYS A 27 5.35 2.68 -15.99
CA CYS A 27 5.36 1.56 -16.92
C CYS A 27 4.01 0.85 -17.09
N ASP A 28 2.95 1.32 -16.42
CA ASP A 28 1.57 0.79 -16.42
C ASP A 28 1.42 -0.71 -16.07
N THR A 29 2.51 -1.37 -15.66
CA THR A 29 2.50 -2.77 -15.22
C THR A 29 2.18 -2.89 -13.73
N ILE A 30 1.49 -3.97 -13.34
CA ILE A 30 1.23 -4.33 -11.94
C ILE A 30 2.50 -4.94 -11.34
N SER A 31 3.47 -4.09 -10.98
CA SER A 31 4.80 -4.51 -10.56
C SER A 31 5.33 -3.73 -9.35
N VAL A 32 4.50 -2.92 -8.70
CA VAL A 32 4.88 -2.16 -7.50
C VAL A 32 4.59 -3.02 -6.27
N THR A 33 5.64 -3.28 -5.50
CA THR A 33 5.59 -4.02 -4.23
C THR A 33 5.92 -3.08 -3.09
N VAL A 34 5.13 -3.15 -2.01
CA VAL A 34 5.33 -2.38 -0.79
C VAL A 34 5.70 -3.35 0.33
N SER A 35 6.92 -3.21 0.85
CA SER A 35 7.44 -3.96 1.99
C SER A 35 7.43 -3.05 3.21
N ILE A 36 6.80 -3.50 4.30
CA ILE A 36 6.77 -2.80 5.57
C ILE A 36 7.67 -3.57 6.51
N ASP A 37 8.82 -3.00 6.84
CA ASP A 37 9.72 -3.48 7.88
C ASP A 37 9.42 -2.72 9.19
N ASP A 38 10.16 -3.01 10.27
CA ASP A 38 9.82 -2.49 11.60
C ASP A 38 9.87 -0.96 11.68
N ASP A 39 10.88 -0.35 11.07
CA ASP A 39 11.12 1.10 11.10
C ASP A 39 10.95 1.79 9.74
N GLU A 40 11.12 1.05 8.64
CA GLU A 40 11.09 1.59 7.28
C GLU A 40 10.10 0.86 6.37
N VAL A 41 9.62 1.60 5.37
CA VAL A 41 8.74 1.10 4.33
C VAL A 41 9.43 1.31 2.99
N VAL A 42 9.62 0.23 2.26
CA VAL A 42 10.29 0.22 0.96
C VAL A 42 9.26 -0.09 -0.12
N ILE A 43 9.12 0.83 -1.07
CA ILE A 43 8.28 0.67 -2.24
C ILE A 43 9.20 0.46 -3.43
N LEU A 44 9.01 -0.65 -4.14
CA LEU A 44 9.87 -1.04 -5.26
C LEU A 44 9.05 -1.45 -6.48
N CYS A 45 9.39 -0.87 -7.63
CA CYS A 45 8.87 -1.25 -8.94
C CYS A 45 9.83 -2.24 -9.60
N SER A 46 9.41 -3.48 -9.81
CA SER A 46 10.28 -4.52 -10.41
C SER A 46 10.55 -4.31 -11.91
N ASN A 47 9.71 -3.54 -12.62
CA ASN A 47 9.84 -3.31 -14.06
C ASN A 47 10.69 -2.07 -14.38
N CYS A 48 10.44 -0.98 -13.67
CA CYS A 48 11.04 0.33 -13.93
C CYS A 48 12.19 0.71 -12.99
N GLY A 49 12.38 -0.04 -11.89
CA GLY A 49 13.47 0.20 -10.93
C GLY A 49 13.25 1.38 -10.00
N LEU A 50 12.05 1.97 -9.94
CA LEU A 50 11.72 3.02 -8.97
C LEU A 50 11.76 2.45 -7.56
N VAL A 51 12.48 3.13 -6.67
CA VAL A 51 12.59 2.79 -5.25
C VAL A 51 12.28 4.01 -4.43
N LEU A 52 11.38 3.87 -3.46
CA LEU A 52 11.09 4.89 -2.46
C LEU A 52 11.20 4.27 -1.08
N ARG A 53 11.98 4.91 -0.20
CA ARG A 53 12.09 4.55 1.22
C ARG A 53 11.41 5.63 2.03
N MET A 54 10.56 5.23 2.97
CA MET A 54 9.85 6.14 3.87
C MET A 54 9.81 5.56 5.27
N GLY A 55 9.78 6.42 6.28
CA GLY A 55 9.55 6.00 7.66
C GLY A 55 8.15 5.41 7.84
N ARG A 56 8.04 4.41 8.71
CA ARG A 56 6.76 3.77 9.02
C ARG A 56 5.84 4.68 9.83
N MET A 57 4.63 4.91 9.33
CA MET A 57 3.53 5.53 10.07
C MET A 57 2.57 4.47 10.63
N LYS A 58 2.19 4.59 11.92
CA LYS A 58 1.36 3.60 12.64
C LYS A 58 -0.03 3.33 12.02
N ASN A 59 -0.61 4.32 11.33
CA ASN A 59 -1.98 4.21 10.80
C ASN A 59 -2.03 3.97 9.28
N TYR A 60 -0.88 3.78 8.63
CA TYR A 60 -0.82 3.66 7.18
C TYR A 60 -0.88 2.18 6.76
N GLU A 61 -1.88 1.86 5.96
CA GLU A 61 -1.93 0.66 5.13
C GLU A 61 -1.08 0.80 3.85
N LEU A 62 -0.84 -0.34 3.19
CA LEU A 62 -0.10 -0.45 1.93
C LEU A 62 -0.59 0.54 0.85
N VAL A 63 -1.91 0.79 0.80
CA VAL A 63 -2.53 1.71 -0.16
C VAL A 63 -2.10 3.15 0.08
N HIS A 64 -1.97 3.57 1.34
CA HIS A 64 -1.58 4.93 1.69
C HIS A 64 -0.14 5.23 1.24
N TYR A 65 0.79 4.29 1.44
CA TYR A 65 2.16 4.40 0.93
C TYR A 65 2.21 4.47 -0.60
N TYR A 66 1.37 3.69 -1.27
CA TYR A 66 1.26 3.73 -2.73
C TYR A 66 0.76 5.09 -3.26
N ASN A 67 -0.21 5.70 -2.59
CA ASN A 67 -0.69 7.03 -2.99
C ASN A 67 0.40 8.09 -2.83
N VAL A 68 1.12 8.10 -1.70
CA VAL A 68 2.26 9.01 -1.50
C VAL A 68 3.34 8.80 -2.57
N PHE A 69 3.59 7.56 -2.97
CA PHE A 69 4.51 7.26 -4.06
C PHE A 69 4.05 7.85 -5.39
N ILE A 70 2.76 7.76 -5.72
CA ILE A 70 2.19 8.38 -6.92
C ILE A 70 2.33 9.90 -6.86
N ASP A 71 1.98 10.50 -5.73
CA ASP A 71 2.03 11.96 -5.56
C ASP A 71 3.46 12.48 -5.73
N ARG A 72 4.45 11.80 -5.14
CA ARG A 72 5.89 12.10 -5.30
C ARG A 72 6.38 11.87 -6.73
N TYR A 73 5.79 10.91 -7.44
CA TYR A 73 6.16 10.66 -8.84
C TYR A 73 5.65 11.78 -9.75
N TYR A 74 4.40 12.23 -9.57
CA TYR A 74 3.84 13.33 -10.34
C TYR A 74 4.34 14.71 -9.92
N SER A 75 4.80 14.88 -8.67
CA SER A 75 5.47 16.12 -8.25
C SER A 75 6.85 16.30 -8.88
N GLY A 76 7.38 15.27 -9.56
CA GLY A 76 8.68 15.31 -10.22
C GLY A 76 9.86 15.08 -9.26
N GLU A 77 9.60 14.75 -8.00
CA GLU A 77 10.63 14.49 -6.98
C GLU A 77 11.32 13.13 -7.16
N LEU A 78 10.70 12.20 -7.90
CA LEU A 78 11.26 10.87 -8.18
C LEU A 78 11.96 10.83 -9.53
N SER A 79 13.04 11.59 -9.68
CA SER A 79 14.03 11.35 -10.72
C SER A 79 15.08 10.37 -10.19
N VAL A 80 15.30 9.29 -10.95
CA VAL A 80 16.30 8.26 -10.67
C VAL A 80 17.63 8.89 -10.24
N LYS A 81 18.00 8.64 -8.97
CA LYS A 81 19.22 9.06 -8.23
C LYS A 81 19.01 10.22 -7.25
N GLY A 82 18.57 9.81 -6.05
CA GLY A 82 19.00 10.37 -4.77
C GLY A 82 18.55 11.78 -4.47
N GLU A 83 17.40 11.91 -3.81
CA GLU A 83 17.19 12.98 -2.84
C GLU A 83 16.16 12.50 -1.79
N GLU A 84 16.58 12.58 -0.53
CA GLU A 84 15.71 12.46 0.63
C GLU A 84 14.81 13.70 0.65
N VAL A 85 13.50 13.49 0.54
CA VAL A 85 12.54 14.57 0.83
C VAL A 85 11.84 14.21 2.14
N GLU A 86 12.38 14.83 3.20
CA GLU A 86 11.80 14.96 4.52
C GLU A 86 10.41 15.62 4.44
N GLY A 87 9.52 15.14 5.31
CA GLY A 87 8.57 15.98 6.04
C GLY A 87 7.44 16.65 5.26
N ARG A 88 6.25 16.06 5.35
CA ARG A 88 5.08 16.85 5.77
C ARG A 88 4.33 16.10 6.86
N GLU A 89 4.58 16.52 8.10
CA GLU A 89 3.55 16.51 9.13
C GLU A 89 2.31 17.20 8.57
N VAL A 90 1.14 16.60 8.75
CA VAL A 90 -0.09 17.38 8.83
C VAL A 90 -0.82 16.92 10.08
N SER A 91 -0.56 17.69 11.14
CA SER A 91 -1.38 17.80 12.33
C SER A 91 -2.77 18.31 11.96
N GLN A 92 -3.82 17.63 12.42
CA GLN A 92 -5.00 18.18 13.13
C GLN A 92 -6.00 17.08 13.48
#